data_AF-A0A3Q1H043-F1
#
_entry.id   AF-A0A3Q1H043-F1
#
_cell.length_a   1.000
_cell.length_b   1.000
_cell.length_c   1.000
_cell.angle_alpha   90.00
_cell.angle_beta   90.00
_cell.angle_gamma   90.00
#
_symmetry.space_group_name_H-M   'P 1'
#
loop_
_entity.id
_entity.type
_entity.pdbx_description
1 polymer ?
#
loop_
_entity_poly.entity_id
_entity_poly.type
_entity_poly.pdbx_seq_one_letter_code
_entity_poly.pdbx_strand_id
1 'polypeptide(L)'
;MASGYILNRGVLTLGIHCQRVCRNVSLSQVREKKRWMKAYTYLMAKKLKLEGPPPPKPRSQQPHWDYHAEVQAFSTRLHENFSLEPLKTAFINPCYLQAEQERRKGLGVDSETTALVLKDNIQLSEKGTSFVRSFLTDWCRASFPSLPGEGVEGIVGHLTSQAVVTYVARNLGIEDLTMSAEFPVPDDVLHSTFMAVIGALQESSGAERTGLFLRDFLVTELIGKDLFDMWTVVNPMGLLVEELSKKNVPLPEPRLIRSAGASTVLPLYFVGLYSDKKLLAQGPGETVLAAEEEAARVALRKLYGYTENRKPFDFSPQRQHQQPLIQSVSSN
;
A
#
# COMPACT_ATOMS: atom_id res chain seq x y z
N MET A 1 10.26 -5.65 64.29
CA MET A 1 11.16 -5.13 65.34
C MET A 1 11.99 -6.29 65.86
N ALA A 2 13.12 -6.60 65.22
CA ALA A 2 14.07 -7.59 65.74
C ALA A 2 15.31 -6.81 66.20
N SER A 3 15.45 -6.64 67.51
CA SER A 3 16.59 -5.98 68.13
C SER A 3 17.65 -7.04 68.43
N GLY A 4 18.66 -7.17 67.57
CA GLY A 4 19.85 -7.97 67.85
C GLY A 4 20.84 -7.14 68.65
N TYR A 5 21.10 -7.51 69.90
CA TYR A 5 22.19 -6.95 70.69
C TYR A 5 23.47 -7.75 70.46
N ILE A 6 24.52 -7.09 69.97
CA ILE A 6 25.88 -7.66 69.96
C ILE A 6 26.55 -7.16 71.24
N LEU A 7 26.75 -8.06 72.20
CA LEU A 7 27.54 -7.83 73.40
C LEU A 7 28.97 -8.29 73.15
N ASN A 8 29.89 -7.35 72.97
CA ASN A 8 31.33 -7.64 73.00
C ASN A 8 31.83 -7.54 74.45
N ARG A 9 32.37 -8.64 74.98
CA ARG A 9 33.08 -8.66 76.27
C ARG A 9 34.52 -8.18 76.06
N GLY A 10 34.79 -6.95 76.49
CA GLY A 10 36.13 -6.42 76.70
C GLY A 10 36.09 -5.44 77.87
N VAL A 11 36.76 -5.80 78.96
CA VAL A 11 36.83 -5.03 80.20
C VAL A 11 37.91 -3.96 80.04
N LEU A 12 37.55 -2.69 80.22
CA LEU A 12 38.24 -1.66 81.02
C LEU A 12 37.74 -0.25 80.65
N THR A 13 37.02 0.34 81.60
CA THR A 13 37.01 1.77 81.98
C THR A 13 37.24 2.83 80.89
N LEU A 14 36.14 3.43 80.42
CA LEU A 14 35.87 4.88 80.25
C LEU A 14 34.84 5.10 79.13
N GLY A 15 33.65 5.61 79.51
CA GLY A 15 32.70 6.30 78.64
C GLY A 15 32.15 5.55 77.42
N ILE A 16 31.00 4.88 77.56
CA ILE A 16 30.22 4.40 76.40
C ILE A 16 29.54 5.60 75.74
N HIS A 17 30.22 6.21 74.76
CA HIS A 17 29.59 7.16 73.85
C HIS A 17 28.82 6.35 72.78
N CYS A 18 27.54 6.08 73.05
CA CYS A 18 26.63 5.50 72.06
C CYS A 18 26.33 6.53 70.96
N GLN A 19 27.19 6.64 69.96
CA GLN A 19 26.83 7.29 68.71
C GLN A 19 25.77 6.45 68.00
N ARG A 20 24.51 6.88 68.07
CA ARG A 20 23.45 6.43 67.17
C ARG A 20 23.81 6.90 65.77
N VAL A 21 24.56 6.07 65.04
CA VAL A 21 24.60 6.19 63.58
C VAL A 21 23.25 5.69 63.09
N CYS A 22 22.32 6.62 62.87
CA CYS A 22 21.14 6.35 62.08
C CYS A 22 21.64 5.96 60.68
N ARG A 23 21.71 4.65 60.40
CA ARG A 23 21.80 4.18 59.02
C ARG A 23 20.49 4.63 58.35
N ASN A 24 20.54 5.77 57.67
CA ASN A 24 19.51 6.12 56.71
C ASN A 24 19.49 4.97 55.70
N VAL A 25 18.47 4.11 55.77
CA VAL A 25 18.23 3.11 54.74
C VAL A 25 17.86 3.90 53.51
N SER A 26 18.81 4.10 52.61
CA SER A 26 18.53 4.61 51.28
C SER A 26 17.68 3.54 50.57
N LEU A 27 16.36 3.68 50.66
CA LEU A 27 15.43 2.94 49.84
C LEU A 27 15.61 3.43 48.41
N SER A 28 16.57 2.86 47.69
CA SER A 28 16.56 2.94 46.24
C SER A 28 15.32 2.18 45.77
N GLN A 29 14.26 2.90 45.39
CA GLN A 29 13.17 2.31 44.62
C GLN A 29 13.74 1.86 43.27
N VAL A 30 14.27 0.66 43.22
CA VAL A 30 14.53 0.00 41.95
C VAL A 30 13.15 -0.33 41.38
N ARG A 31 12.75 0.34 40.29
CA ARG A 31 11.54 0.00 39.53
C ARG A 31 11.75 -1.36 38.85
N GLU A 32 11.77 -2.44 39.62
CA GLU A 32 11.83 -3.78 39.07
C GLU A 32 10.43 -4.24 38.63
N LYS A 33 10.39 -5.01 37.54
CA LYS A 33 9.16 -5.71 37.14
C LYS A 33 8.75 -6.65 38.26
N LYS A 34 7.55 -6.47 38.81
CA LYS A 34 7.05 -7.28 39.92
C LYS A 34 7.03 -8.76 39.53
N ARG A 35 7.49 -9.65 40.42
CA ARG A 35 7.63 -11.11 40.18
C ARG A 35 6.35 -11.80 39.67
N TRP A 36 5.18 -11.31 40.06
CA TRP A 36 3.88 -11.81 39.59
C TRP A 36 3.65 -11.56 38.08
N MET A 37 4.26 -10.52 37.51
CA MET A 37 4.06 -10.14 36.11
C MET A 37 4.53 -11.24 35.16
N LYS A 38 5.64 -11.93 35.48
CA LYS A 38 6.15 -13.07 34.68
C LYS A 38 5.14 -14.23 34.65
N ALA A 39 4.56 -14.56 35.80
CA ALA A 39 3.56 -15.63 35.89
C ALA A 39 2.27 -15.24 35.15
N TYR A 40 1.83 -13.99 35.29
CA TYR A 40 0.66 -13.46 34.58
C TYR A 40 0.85 -13.49 33.06
N THR A 41 1.98 -12.97 32.54
CA THR A 41 2.25 -12.98 31.09
C THR A 41 2.34 -14.38 30.52
N TYR A 42 2.92 -15.33 31.28
CA TYR A 42 2.98 -16.74 30.87
C TYR A 42 1.58 -17.36 30.78
N LEU A 43 0.70 -17.08 31.76
CA LEU A 43 -0.69 -17.55 31.73
C LEU A 43 -1.47 -16.93 30.57
N MET A 44 -1.32 -15.62 30.31
CA MET A 44 -1.99 -14.97 29.18
C MET A 44 -1.52 -15.52 27.84
N ALA A 45 -0.21 -15.77 27.67
CA ALA A 45 0.33 -16.41 26.47
C ALA A 45 -0.22 -17.84 26.29
N LYS A 46 -0.36 -18.59 27.38
CA LYS A 46 -0.96 -19.94 27.34
C LYS A 46 -2.44 -19.88 26.95
N LYS A 47 -3.21 -18.91 27.47
CA LYS A 47 -4.61 -18.69 27.06
C LYS A 47 -4.70 -18.36 25.58
N LEU A 48 -3.91 -17.41 25.08
CA LEU A 48 -3.84 -17.09 23.65
C LEU A 48 -3.53 -18.31 22.77
N LYS A 49 -2.65 -19.20 23.22
CA LYS A 49 -2.33 -20.45 22.50
C LYS A 49 -3.50 -21.44 22.47
N LEU A 50 -4.33 -21.47 23.50
CA LEU A 50 -5.46 -22.40 23.63
C LEU A 50 -6.73 -21.86 22.97
N GLU A 51 -7.06 -20.59 23.21
CA GLU A 51 -8.30 -19.94 22.79
C GLU A 51 -8.16 -19.28 21.40
N GLY A 52 -6.94 -19.04 20.94
CA GLY A 52 -6.67 -18.27 19.73
C GLY A 52 -6.70 -16.76 19.98
N PRO A 53 -6.32 -15.94 18.99
CA PRO A 53 -6.44 -14.49 19.09
C PRO A 53 -7.92 -14.09 19.16
N PRO A 54 -8.27 -13.05 19.96
CA PRO A 54 -9.61 -12.50 19.94
C PRO A 54 -9.94 -11.93 18.54
N PRO A 55 -11.24 -11.75 18.21
CA PRO A 55 -11.61 -11.10 16.97
C PRO A 55 -10.95 -9.71 16.90
N PRO A 56 -10.47 -9.31 15.71
CA PRO A 56 -9.76 -8.06 15.55
C PRO A 56 -10.72 -6.92 15.92
N LYS A 57 -10.20 -5.88 16.57
CA LYS A 57 -10.95 -4.68 16.96
C LYS A 57 -10.36 -3.47 16.27
N PRO A 58 -11.20 -2.48 15.88
CA PRO A 58 -10.71 -1.23 15.31
C PRO A 58 -9.63 -0.60 16.18
N ARG A 59 -8.58 -0.07 15.56
CA ARG A 59 -7.48 0.60 16.28
C ARG A 59 -7.98 1.76 17.14
N SER A 60 -9.04 2.44 16.70
CA SER A 60 -9.71 3.53 17.41
C SER A 60 -10.33 3.14 18.74
N GLN A 61 -10.68 1.86 18.96
CA GLN A 61 -11.22 1.36 20.22
C GLN A 61 -10.13 0.98 21.23
N GLN A 62 -8.87 0.93 20.79
CA GLN A 62 -7.74 0.60 21.66
C GLN A 62 -7.26 1.85 22.42
N PRO A 63 -6.63 1.70 23.60
CA PRO A 63 -6.05 2.83 24.33
C PRO A 63 -5.03 3.61 23.48
N HIS A 64 -4.75 4.85 23.88
CA HIS A 64 -3.77 5.73 23.21
C HIS A 64 -4.12 5.96 21.73
N TRP A 65 -5.31 6.50 21.49
CA TRP A 65 -5.77 6.89 20.16
C TRP A 65 -6.33 8.32 20.23
N ASP A 66 -5.82 9.19 19.37
CA ASP A 66 -6.35 10.52 19.14
C ASP A 66 -6.54 10.71 17.63
N TYR A 67 -7.81 10.75 17.21
CA TYR A 67 -8.15 10.81 15.78
C TYR A 67 -7.57 12.06 15.09
N HIS A 68 -7.55 13.22 15.76
CA HIS A 68 -7.05 14.44 15.14
C HIS A 68 -5.54 14.38 14.90
N ALA A 69 -4.80 13.93 15.92
CA ALA A 69 -3.35 13.77 15.84
C ALA A 69 -2.95 12.73 14.79
N GLU A 70 -3.69 11.61 14.69
CA GLU A 70 -3.41 10.53 13.73
C GLU A 70 -3.67 10.99 12.28
N VAL A 71 -4.73 11.74 12.02
CA VAL A 71 -5.00 12.33 10.68
C VAL A 71 -3.92 13.35 10.29
N GLN A 72 -3.46 14.18 11.23
CA GLN A 72 -2.37 15.12 10.96
C GLN A 72 -1.03 14.39 10.73
N ALA A 73 -0.76 13.34 11.50
CA ALA A 73 0.41 12.50 11.34
C ALA A 73 0.40 11.77 9.99
N PHE A 74 -0.77 11.33 9.51
CA PHE A 74 -0.95 10.73 8.19
C PHE A 74 -0.52 11.69 7.07
N SER A 75 -1.00 12.94 7.09
CA SER A 75 -0.59 13.98 6.13
C SER A 75 0.92 14.21 6.14
N THR A 76 1.50 14.35 7.34
CA THR A 76 2.93 14.64 7.52
C THR A 76 3.81 13.46 7.08
N ARG A 77 3.38 12.22 7.35
CA ARG A 77 4.08 10.98 6.99
C ARG A 77 4.25 10.84 5.48
N LEU A 78 3.22 11.23 4.72
CA LEU A 78 3.25 11.17 3.25
C LEU A 78 3.98 12.36 2.61
N HIS A 79 4.43 13.33 3.40
CA HIS A 79 4.99 14.59 2.91
C HIS A 79 4.03 15.33 1.96
N GLU A 80 2.73 15.29 2.29
CA GLU A 80 1.66 15.94 1.55
C GLU A 80 0.94 16.99 2.40
N ASN A 81 0.44 18.04 1.75
CA ASN A 81 -0.27 19.14 2.40
C ASN A 81 -1.79 18.94 2.25
N PHE A 82 -2.37 18.08 3.07
CA PHE A 82 -3.81 17.88 3.10
C PHE A 82 -4.50 19.00 3.88
N SER A 83 -5.65 19.46 3.38
CA SER A 83 -6.60 20.18 4.21
C SER A 83 -7.30 19.19 5.15
N LEU A 84 -7.29 19.48 6.46
CA LEU A 84 -7.72 18.52 7.48
C LEU A 84 -9.21 18.18 7.40
N GLU A 85 -10.04 19.15 7.03
CA GLU A 85 -11.51 18.96 6.98
C GLU A 85 -11.96 18.04 5.82
N PRO A 86 -11.53 18.22 4.56
CA PRO A 86 -11.85 17.26 3.50
C PRO A 86 -11.19 15.90 3.75
N LEU A 87 -10.00 15.85 4.37
CA LEU A 87 -9.34 14.59 4.71
C LEU A 87 -10.14 13.80 5.77
N LYS A 88 -10.63 14.45 6.83
CA LYS A 88 -11.54 13.80 7.80
C LYS A 88 -12.82 13.32 7.12
N THR A 89 -13.36 14.12 6.20
CA THR A 89 -14.57 13.76 5.43
C THR A 89 -14.31 12.53 4.55
N ALA A 90 -13.13 12.41 3.95
CA ALA A 90 -12.77 11.27 3.10
C ALA A 90 -12.80 9.92 3.84
N PHE A 91 -12.47 9.90 5.13
CA PHE A 91 -12.50 8.70 5.96
C PHE A 91 -13.90 8.30 6.45
N ILE A 92 -14.92 9.14 6.24
CA ILE A 92 -16.30 8.88 6.68
C ILE A 92 -17.08 8.18 5.57
N ASN A 93 -17.45 6.92 5.82
CA ASN A 93 -18.24 6.13 4.88
C ASN A 93 -19.75 6.19 5.20
N PRO A 94 -20.62 5.99 4.20
CA PRO A 94 -22.07 6.00 4.39
C PRO A 94 -22.56 4.89 5.33
N CYS A 95 -21.91 3.72 5.32
CA CYS A 95 -22.22 2.63 6.24
C CYS A 95 -22.02 3.03 7.70
N TYR A 96 -20.98 3.83 7.99
CA TYR A 96 -20.72 4.34 9.32
C TYR A 96 -21.78 5.36 9.75
N LEU A 97 -22.21 6.27 8.85
CA LEU A 97 -23.29 7.21 9.17
C LEU A 97 -24.60 6.51 9.49
N GLN A 98 -24.96 5.47 8.73
CA GLN A 98 -26.16 4.66 8.99
C GLN A 98 -26.10 4.00 10.36
N ALA A 99 -24.97 3.34 10.68
CA ALA A 99 -24.78 2.68 11.97
C ALA A 99 -24.79 3.66 13.15
N GLU A 100 -24.23 4.87 13.00
CA GLU A 100 -24.29 5.92 14.03
C GLU A 100 -25.70 6.47 14.22
N GLN A 101 -26.47 6.66 13.13
CA GLN A 101 -27.86 7.10 13.21
C GLN A 101 -28.73 6.06 13.93
N GLU A 102 -28.56 4.78 13.62
CA GLU A 102 -29.25 3.68 14.30
C GLU A 102 -28.88 3.61 15.79
N ARG A 103 -27.59 3.77 16.12
CA ARG A 103 -27.14 3.81 17.51
C ARG A 103 -27.75 4.97 18.28
N ARG A 104 -27.82 6.17 17.69
CA ARG A 104 -28.46 7.35 18.32
C ARG A 104 -29.95 7.15 18.54
N LYS A 105 -30.65 6.57 17.56
CA LYS A 105 -32.07 6.21 17.69
C LYS A 105 -32.29 5.19 18.81
N GLY A 106 -31.44 4.16 18.90
CA GLY A 106 -31.51 3.16 19.97
C GLY A 106 -31.26 3.73 21.37
N LEU A 107 -30.52 4.83 21.49
CA LEU A 107 -30.28 5.55 22.74
C LEU A 107 -31.32 6.63 23.05
N GLY A 108 -32.31 6.85 22.16
CA GLY A 108 -33.35 7.85 22.34
C GLY A 108 -32.87 9.31 22.22
N VAL A 109 -31.80 9.56 21.46
CA VAL A 109 -31.31 10.92 21.21
C VAL A 109 -32.15 11.57 20.10
N ASP A 110 -32.77 12.71 20.41
CA ASP A 110 -33.59 13.44 19.45
C ASP A 110 -32.76 13.91 18.26
N SER A 111 -33.16 13.48 17.06
CA SER A 111 -32.46 13.78 15.81
C SER A 111 -32.48 15.27 15.45
N GLU A 112 -33.45 16.01 15.99
CA GLU A 112 -33.69 17.43 15.70
C GLU A 112 -32.83 18.38 16.55
N THR A 113 -32.46 17.99 17.79
CA THR A 113 -31.70 18.85 18.71
C THR A 113 -30.19 18.71 18.53
N THR A 114 -29.70 17.55 18.06
CA THR A 114 -28.27 17.28 17.80
C THR A 114 -28.07 16.60 16.46
N ALA A 115 -28.35 17.33 15.38
CA ALA A 115 -28.15 16.85 14.02
C ALA A 115 -26.70 16.36 13.79
N LEU A 116 -26.55 15.21 13.14
CA LEU A 116 -25.26 14.70 12.69
C LEU A 116 -24.73 15.56 11.55
N VAL A 117 -23.81 16.48 11.84
CA VAL A 117 -23.12 17.31 10.84
C VAL A 117 -21.90 16.57 10.28
N LEU A 118 -22.10 15.34 9.79
CA LEU A 118 -21.07 14.58 9.09
C LEU A 118 -21.48 14.43 7.63
N LYS A 119 -20.50 14.57 6.72
CA LYS A 119 -20.70 14.40 5.28
C LYS A 119 -20.12 13.07 4.83
N ASP A 120 -20.77 12.45 3.85
CA ASP A 120 -20.29 11.23 3.22
C ASP A 120 -19.13 11.48 2.25
N ASN A 121 -18.27 10.48 2.09
CA ASN A 121 -17.13 10.51 1.20
C ASN A 121 -17.44 10.21 -0.29
N ILE A 122 -18.69 9.94 -0.67
CA ILE A 122 -19.10 9.52 -2.03
C ILE A 122 -18.61 10.52 -3.09
N GLN A 123 -18.85 11.81 -2.89
CA GLN A 123 -18.47 12.85 -3.86
C GLN A 123 -16.95 12.94 -4.06
N LEU A 124 -16.18 12.77 -2.98
CA LEU A 124 -14.72 12.77 -3.04
C LEU A 124 -14.20 11.49 -3.71
N SER A 125 -14.84 10.35 -3.45
CA SER A 125 -14.52 9.05 -4.05
C SER A 125 -14.73 9.06 -5.57
N GLU A 126 -15.84 9.63 -6.05
CA GLU A 126 -16.12 9.79 -7.48
C GLU A 126 -15.09 10.69 -8.17
N LYS A 127 -14.77 11.85 -7.56
CA LYS A 127 -13.73 12.75 -8.05
C LYS A 127 -12.38 12.05 -8.13
N GLY A 128 -11.96 11.41 -7.05
CA GLY A 128 -10.70 10.66 -7.00
C GLY A 128 -10.67 9.56 -8.05
N THR A 129 -11.72 8.76 -8.18
CA THR A 129 -11.80 7.68 -9.18
C THR A 129 -11.65 8.20 -10.60
N SER A 130 -12.35 9.30 -10.94
CA SER A 130 -12.25 9.92 -12.26
C SER A 130 -10.84 10.44 -12.55
N PHE A 131 -10.20 11.07 -11.55
CA PHE A 131 -8.85 11.62 -11.67
C PHE A 131 -7.78 10.52 -11.77
N VAL A 132 -7.89 9.44 -10.98
CA VAL A 132 -6.96 8.31 -11.07
C VAL A 132 -7.03 7.69 -12.46
N ARG A 133 -8.23 7.46 -12.99
CA ARG A 133 -8.39 6.88 -14.33
C ARG A 133 -7.81 7.79 -15.41
N SER A 134 -8.08 9.09 -15.39
CA SER A 134 -7.51 10.01 -16.37
C SER A 134 -5.99 10.08 -16.26
N PHE A 135 -5.46 10.26 -15.05
CA PHE A 135 -4.01 10.34 -14.82
C PHE A 135 -3.29 9.06 -15.26
N LEU A 136 -3.78 7.88 -14.87
CA LEU A 136 -3.12 6.62 -15.21
C LEU A 136 -3.22 6.31 -16.71
N THR A 137 -4.33 6.66 -17.38
CA THR A 137 -4.43 6.49 -18.85
C THR A 137 -3.44 7.39 -19.58
N ASP A 138 -3.33 8.66 -19.19
CA ASP A 138 -2.36 9.59 -19.77
C ASP A 138 -0.92 9.18 -19.48
N TRP A 139 -0.64 8.74 -18.26
CA TRP A 139 0.67 8.23 -17.86
C TRP A 139 1.07 6.97 -18.64
N CYS A 140 0.13 6.02 -18.85
CA CYS A 140 0.37 4.81 -19.62
C CYS A 140 0.64 5.13 -21.10
N ARG A 141 -0.13 6.04 -21.70
CA ARG A 141 0.08 6.48 -23.10
C ARG A 141 1.42 7.18 -23.29
N ALA A 142 1.83 8.00 -22.32
CA ALA A 142 3.13 8.66 -22.36
C ALA A 142 4.29 7.68 -22.18
N SER A 143 4.13 6.69 -21.29
CA SER A 143 5.19 5.70 -20.99
C SER A 143 5.31 4.61 -22.04
N PHE A 144 4.19 4.20 -22.65
CA PHE A 144 4.09 3.11 -23.62
C PHE A 144 3.32 3.56 -24.88
N PRO A 145 3.93 4.40 -25.73
CA PRO A 145 3.23 4.99 -26.89
C PRO A 145 2.81 3.95 -27.94
N SER A 146 3.48 2.79 -27.96
CA SER A 146 3.17 1.67 -28.86
C SER A 146 2.06 0.74 -28.37
N LEU A 147 1.57 0.92 -27.14
CA LEU A 147 0.56 0.04 -26.55
C LEU A 147 -0.85 0.41 -27.06
N PRO A 148 -1.68 -0.55 -27.48
CA PRO A 148 -3.04 -0.28 -27.91
C PRO A 148 -3.94 0.14 -26.75
N GLY A 149 -5.09 0.74 -27.07
CA GLY A 149 -6.07 1.21 -26.07
C GLY A 149 -6.50 0.11 -25.10
N GLU A 150 -6.75 -1.11 -25.61
CA GLU A 150 -7.12 -2.28 -24.79
C GLU A 150 -6.03 -2.65 -23.78
N GLY A 151 -4.76 -2.56 -24.17
CA GLY A 151 -3.63 -2.80 -23.27
C GLY A 151 -3.51 -1.72 -22.20
N VAL A 152 -3.75 -0.45 -22.56
CA VAL A 152 -3.78 0.66 -21.59
C VAL A 152 -4.92 0.45 -20.59
N GLU A 153 -6.11 0.09 -21.06
CA GLU A 153 -7.26 -0.22 -20.20
C GLU A 153 -6.98 -1.41 -19.28
N GLY A 154 -6.28 -2.44 -19.76
CA GLY A 154 -5.84 -3.57 -18.92
C GLY A 154 -4.92 -3.15 -17.78
N ILE A 155 -3.90 -2.32 -18.05
CA ILE A 155 -2.98 -1.82 -17.02
C ILE A 155 -3.72 -0.93 -16.02
N VAL A 156 -4.55 0.00 -16.50
CA VAL A 156 -5.32 0.92 -15.65
C VAL A 156 -6.33 0.13 -14.81
N GLY A 157 -6.98 -0.88 -15.39
CA GLY A 157 -7.90 -1.78 -14.71
C GLY A 157 -7.23 -2.57 -13.60
N HIS A 158 -6.02 -3.10 -13.84
CA HIS A 158 -5.24 -3.78 -12.81
C HIS A 158 -4.84 -2.83 -11.67
N LEU A 159 -4.32 -1.64 -11.98
CA LEU A 159 -3.92 -0.65 -10.95
C LEU A 159 -5.09 -0.11 -10.13
N THR A 160 -6.26 0.02 -10.74
CA THR A 160 -7.49 0.46 -10.07
C THR A 160 -8.30 -0.70 -9.48
N SER A 161 -7.80 -1.93 -9.59
CA SER A 161 -8.44 -3.12 -9.04
C SER A 161 -8.53 -3.05 -7.53
N GLN A 162 -9.58 -3.67 -7.00
CA GLN A 162 -9.84 -3.73 -5.57
C GLN A 162 -8.65 -4.31 -4.79
N ALA A 163 -8.03 -5.38 -5.29
CA ALA A 163 -6.90 -6.03 -4.62
C ALA A 163 -5.67 -5.13 -4.48
N VAL A 164 -5.28 -4.40 -5.54
CA VAL A 164 -4.10 -3.52 -5.51
C VAL A 164 -4.37 -2.32 -4.62
N VAL A 165 -5.53 -1.67 -4.79
CA VAL A 165 -5.88 -0.47 -4.03
C VAL A 165 -6.02 -0.76 -2.54
N THR A 166 -6.68 -1.85 -2.15
CA THR A 166 -6.82 -2.20 -0.73
C THR A 166 -5.48 -2.61 -0.12
N TYR A 167 -4.62 -3.30 -0.88
CA TYR A 167 -3.25 -3.60 -0.44
C TYR A 167 -2.47 -2.32 -0.11
N VAL A 168 -2.47 -1.35 -1.02
CA VAL A 168 -1.82 -0.04 -0.79
C VAL A 168 -2.46 0.68 0.40
N ALA A 169 -3.79 0.72 0.48
CA ALA A 169 -4.51 1.39 1.56
C ALA A 169 -4.18 0.82 2.95
N ARG A 170 -4.09 -0.51 3.08
CA ARG A 170 -3.67 -1.18 4.32
C ARG A 170 -2.25 -0.80 4.72
N ASN A 171 -1.32 -0.83 3.78
CA ASN A 171 0.09 -0.49 4.04
C ASN A 171 0.31 0.99 4.38
N LEU A 172 -0.56 1.88 3.90
CA LEU A 172 -0.54 3.31 4.26
C LEU A 172 -1.20 3.61 5.62
N GLY A 173 -1.87 2.63 6.23
CA GLY A 173 -2.61 2.81 7.49
C GLY A 173 -3.96 3.51 7.32
N ILE A 174 -4.54 3.47 6.11
CA ILE A 174 -5.87 4.03 5.84
C ILE A 174 -6.96 3.22 6.54
N GLU A 175 -6.79 1.89 6.63
CA GLU A 175 -7.74 1.01 7.33
C GLU A 175 -7.98 1.45 8.79
N ASP A 176 -6.94 1.88 9.51
CA ASP A 176 -7.04 2.32 10.90
C ASP A 176 -7.79 3.64 11.08
N LEU A 177 -7.76 4.51 10.07
CA LEU A 177 -8.41 5.82 10.06
C LEU A 177 -9.83 5.77 9.49
N THR A 178 -10.16 4.71 8.77
CA THR A 178 -11.44 4.54 8.08
C THR A 178 -12.57 4.35 9.09
N MET A 179 -13.57 5.22 9.02
CA MET A 179 -14.80 5.06 9.80
C MET A 179 -15.76 4.16 9.01
N SER A 180 -15.88 2.91 9.46
CA SER A 180 -16.74 1.87 8.88
C SER A 180 -17.64 1.27 9.97
N ALA A 181 -18.79 0.71 9.59
CA ALA A 181 -19.69 0.01 10.51
C ALA A 181 -19.14 -1.35 10.97
N GLU A 182 -18.48 -2.06 10.05
CA GLU A 182 -17.94 -3.40 10.27
C GLU A 182 -16.40 -3.39 10.34
N PHE A 183 -15.84 -4.34 11.08
CA PHE A 183 -14.40 -4.55 11.21
C PHE A 183 -14.05 -6.05 11.21
N PRO A 184 -13.13 -6.53 10.36
CA PRO A 184 -12.24 -5.80 9.45
C PRO A 184 -13.00 -5.03 8.36
N VAL A 185 -12.40 -3.95 7.85
CA VAL A 185 -13.08 -3.09 6.87
C VAL A 185 -13.25 -3.87 5.56
N PRO A 186 -14.48 -3.95 5.00
CA PRO A 186 -14.69 -4.64 3.74
C PRO A 186 -13.95 -3.92 2.62
N ASP A 187 -13.43 -4.71 1.67
CA ASP A 187 -12.53 -4.22 0.63
C ASP A 187 -13.17 -3.13 -0.25
N ASP A 188 -14.50 -3.19 -0.49
CA ASP A 188 -15.23 -2.18 -1.27
C ASP A 188 -15.21 -0.80 -0.60
N VAL A 189 -15.41 -0.80 0.73
CA VAL A 189 -15.42 0.43 1.55
C VAL A 189 -14.02 1.01 1.64
N LEU A 190 -13.00 0.15 1.80
CA LEU A 190 -11.61 0.58 1.86
C LEU A 190 -11.15 1.15 0.49
N HIS A 191 -11.56 0.54 -0.62
CA HIS A 191 -11.31 1.06 -1.97
C HIS A 191 -11.93 2.45 -2.17
N SER A 192 -13.22 2.61 -1.84
CA SER A 192 -13.90 3.90 -1.94
C SER A 192 -13.24 4.96 -1.04
N THR A 193 -12.83 4.57 0.17
CA THR A 193 -12.12 5.47 1.10
C THR A 193 -10.78 5.93 0.52
N PHE A 194 -10.00 5.02 -0.08
CA PHE A 194 -8.75 5.38 -0.74
C PHE A 194 -8.96 6.36 -1.90
N MET A 195 -9.97 6.11 -2.74
CA MET A 195 -10.34 7.04 -3.81
C MET A 195 -10.79 8.41 -3.26
N ALA A 196 -11.52 8.43 -2.15
CA ALA A 196 -11.90 9.68 -1.49
C ALA A 196 -10.70 10.45 -0.93
N VAL A 197 -9.69 9.78 -0.38
CA VAL A 197 -8.43 10.41 0.07
C VAL A 197 -7.70 11.06 -1.10
N ILE A 198 -7.68 10.42 -2.27
CA ILE A 198 -7.11 11.01 -3.50
C ILE A 198 -7.91 12.23 -3.95
N GLY A 199 -9.25 12.17 -3.90
CA GLY A 199 -10.10 13.31 -4.17
C GLY A 199 -9.84 14.48 -3.21
N ALA A 200 -9.66 14.19 -1.92
CA ALA A 200 -9.30 15.20 -0.92
C ALA A 200 -7.90 15.80 -1.16
N LEU A 201 -6.93 14.98 -1.60
CA LEU A 201 -5.59 15.45 -1.97
C LEU A 201 -5.66 16.37 -3.19
N GLN A 202 -6.45 16.00 -4.20
CA GLN A 202 -6.65 16.80 -5.41
C GLN A 202 -7.26 18.17 -5.10
N GLU A 203 -8.26 18.23 -4.21
CA GLU A 203 -8.86 19.50 -3.76
C GLU A 203 -7.89 20.35 -2.92
N SER A 204 -6.98 19.71 -2.17
CA SER A 204 -6.08 20.41 -1.24
C SER A 204 -4.78 20.90 -1.91
N SER A 205 -4.08 20.02 -2.63
CA SER A 205 -2.72 20.24 -3.15
C SER A 205 -2.67 20.38 -4.68
N GLY A 206 -3.79 20.14 -5.38
CA GLY A 206 -3.87 20.26 -6.84
C GLY A 206 -3.40 19.02 -7.62
N ALA A 207 -3.69 19.02 -8.92
CA ALA A 207 -3.53 17.86 -9.79
C ALA A 207 -2.07 17.38 -9.94
N GLU A 208 -1.10 18.28 -10.04
CA GLU A 208 0.31 17.93 -10.25
C GLU A 208 0.85 17.11 -9.07
N ARG A 209 0.56 17.56 -7.84
CA ARG A 209 1.02 16.89 -6.63
C ARG A 209 0.32 15.54 -6.44
N THR A 210 -0.98 15.48 -6.67
CA THR A 210 -1.73 14.22 -6.66
C THR A 210 -1.20 13.23 -7.70
N GLY A 211 -0.80 13.71 -8.88
CA GLY A 211 -0.17 12.86 -9.91
C GLY A 211 1.14 12.23 -9.44
N LEU A 212 1.98 12.98 -8.72
CA LEU A 212 3.21 12.45 -8.11
C LEU A 212 2.90 11.40 -7.04
N PHE A 213 1.88 11.63 -6.21
CA PHE A 213 1.40 10.64 -5.24
C PHE A 213 0.97 9.33 -5.93
N LEU A 214 0.18 9.42 -7.01
CA LEU A 214 -0.25 8.23 -7.77
C LEU A 214 0.93 7.50 -8.43
N ARG A 215 1.91 8.26 -8.97
CA ARG A 215 3.15 7.70 -9.50
C ARG A 215 3.94 6.93 -8.43
N ASP A 216 4.02 7.47 -7.22
CA ASP A 216 4.88 6.92 -6.19
C ASP A 216 4.24 5.75 -5.41
N PHE A 217 2.91 5.64 -5.40
CA PHE A 217 2.19 4.58 -4.66
C PHE A 217 1.45 3.57 -5.52
N LEU A 218 0.85 3.97 -6.65
CA LEU A 218 0.12 3.03 -7.52
C LEU A 218 0.99 2.51 -8.65
N VAL A 219 1.70 3.39 -9.35
CA VAL A 219 2.55 2.97 -10.49
C VAL A 219 3.69 2.05 -10.04
N THR A 220 4.16 2.17 -8.81
CA THR A 220 5.15 1.26 -8.22
C THR A 220 4.66 -0.19 -8.12
N GLU A 221 3.35 -0.42 -8.04
CA GLU A 221 2.76 -1.77 -8.04
C GLU A 221 2.87 -2.49 -9.40
N LEU A 222 3.27 -1.78 -10.46
CA LEU A 222 3.61 -2.38 -11.76
C LEU A 222 5.00 -3.05 -11.78
N ILE A 223 5.84 -2.77 -10.79
CA ILE A 223 7.22 -3.28 -10.78
C ILE A 223 7.18 -4.81 -10.61
N GLY A 224 7.79 -5.52 -11.57
CA GLY A 224 7.83 -6.98 -11.58
C GLY A 224 6.53 -7.65 -12.06
N LYS A 225 5.56 -6.89 -12.59
CA LYS A 225 4.35 -7.43 -13.23
C LYS A 225 4.51 -7.51 -14.74
N ASP A 226 4.19 -8.67 -15.32
CA ASP A 226 4.15 -8.84 -16.76
C ASP A 226 2.89 -8.20 -17.37
N LEU A 227 2.99 -7.79 -18.63
CA LEU A 227 1.88 -7.16 -19.35
C LEU A 227 0.66 -8.08 -19.43
N PHE A 228 0.88 -9.35 -19.74
CA PHE A 228 -0.22 -10.30 -19.98
C PHE A 228 -0.80 -10.91 -18.70
N ASP A 229 -0.17 -10.68 -17.55
CA ASP A 229 -0.76 -10.96 -16.23
C ASP A 229 -1.85 -9.93 -15.91
N MET A 230 -1.66 -8.68 -16.35
CA MET A 230 -2.60 -7.58 -16.15
C MET A 230 -3.65 -7.50 -17.25
N TRP A 231 -3.24 -7.76 -18.49
CA TRP A 231 -4.11 -7.78 -19.67
C TRP A 231 -4.25 -9.20 -20.20
N THR A 232 -5.37 -9.85 -19.88
CA THR A 232 -5.65 -11.24 -20.26
C THR A 232 -6.00 -11.36 -21.75
N VAL A 233 -5.02 -11.76 -22.55
CA VAL A 233 -5.20 -12.01 -23.99
C VAL A 233 -5.48 -13.49 -24.25
N VAL A 234 -6.62 -13.78 -24.89
CA VAL A 234 -7.05 -15.15 -25.21
C VAL A 234 -6.30 -15.73 -26.42
N ASN A 235 -6.14 -14.96 -27.50
CA ASN A 235 -5.44 -15.40 -28.72
C ASN A 235 -4.26 -14.48 -29.05
N PRO A 236 -3.06 -14.73 -28.50
CA PRO A 236 -1.91 -13.86 -28.70
C PRO A 236 -1.38 -13.89 -30.14
N MET A 237 -1.50 -15.01 -30.85
CA MET A 237 -1.11 -15.12 -32.26
C MET A 237 -2.01 -14.29 -33.18
N GLY A 238 -3.32 -14.33 -32.97
CA GLY A 238 -4.28 -13.49 -33.70
C GLY A 238 -3.99 -12.00 -33.50
N LEU A 239 -3.81 -11.57 -32.25
CA LEU A 239 -3.45 -10.20 -31.92
C LEU A 239 -2.11 -9.78 -32.56
N LEU A 240 -1.12 -10.67 -32.59
CA LEU A 240 0.16 -10.41 -33.25
C LEU A 240 -0.02 -10.20 -34.77
N VAL A 241 -0.82 -11.03 -35.42
CA VAL A 241 -1.12 -10.88 -36.86
C VAL A 241 -1.80 -9.53 -37.14
N GLU A 242 -2.76 -9.13 -36.31
CA GLU A 242 -3.41 -7.83 -36.43
C GLU A 242 -2.42 -6.68 -36.28
N GLU A 243 -1.56 -6.70 -35.26
CA GLU A 243 -0.55 -5.66 -35.04
C GLU A 243 0.50 -5.60 -36.16
N LEU A 244 0.92 -6.74 -36.70
CA LEU A 244 1.85 -6.80 -37.83
C LEU A 244 1.19 -6.26 -39.11
N SER A 245 -0.09 -6.58 -39.33
CA SER A 245 -0.84 -6.06 -40.48
C SER A 245 -1.00 -4.54 -40.42
N LYS A 246 -1.28 -3.96 -39.25
CA LYS A 246 -1.32 -2.50 -39.04
C LYS A 246 0.00 -1.81 -39.36
N LYS A 247 1.13 -2.50 -39.09
CA LYS A 247 2.48 -1.99 -39.34
C LYS A 247 3.02 -2.33 -40.74
N ASN A 248 2.20 -2.94 -41.62
CA ASN A 248 2.60 -3.43 -42.94
C ASN A 248 3.81 -4.40 -42.91
N VAL A 249 3.92 -5.18 -41.84
CA VAL A 249 4.94 -6.23 -41.69
C VAL A 249 4.32 -7.56 -42.15
N PRO A 250 5.04 -8.39 -42.93
CA PRO A 250 4.49 -9.66 -43.38
C PRO A 250 4.18 -10.60 -42.23
N LEU A 251 3.25 -11.51 -42.50
CA LEU A 251 2.73 -12.45 -41.51
C LEU A 251 3.85 -13.31 -40.90
N PRO A 252 3.75 -13.60 -39.59
CA PRO A 252 4.75 -14.41 -38.91
C PRO A 252 4.59 -15.89 -39.25
N GLU A 253 5.69 -16.55 -39.60
CA GLU A 253 5.80 -18.00 -39.76
C GLU A 253 6.40 -18.63 -38.49
N PRO A 254 5.66 -19.50 -37.77
CA PRO A 254 6.21 -20.27 -36.66
C PRO A 254 7.11 -21.40 -37.17
N ARG A 255 8.30 -21.54 -36.56
CA ARG A 255 9.26 -22.61 -36.85
C ARG A 255 9.83 -23.17 -35.54
N LEU A 256 9.92 -24.49 -35.45
CA LEU A 256 10.60 -25.15 -34.34
C LEU A 256 12.12 -24.90 -34.44
N ILE A 257 12.71 -24.25 -33.44
CA ILE A 257 14.15 -23.97 -33.39
C ILE A 257 14.87 -25.11 -32.66
N ARG A 258 14.35 -25.52 -31.50
CA ARG A 258 14.94 -26.57 -30.65
C ARG A 258 13.85 -27.42 -30.02
N SER A 259 14.16 -28.68 -29.75
CA SER A 259 13.36 -29.56 -28.92
C SER A 259 14.28 -30.40 -28.03
N ALA A 260 13.85 -30.65 -26.81
CA ALA A 260 14.52 -31.53 -25.86
C ALA A 260 13.48 -32.45 -25.20
N GLY A 261 13.80 -33.74 -25.09
CA GLY A 261 12.94 -34.70 -24.40
C GLY A 261 11.56 -34.89 -25.04
N ALA A 262 11.43 -34.79 -26.37
CA ALA A 262 10.14 -34.86 -27.08
C ALA A 262 9.32 -36.14 -26.78
N SER A 263 9.99 -37.24 -26.44
CA SER A 263 9.38 -38.52 -26.06
C SER A 263 9.22 -38.73 -24.56
N THR A 264 9.57 -37.74 -23.74
CA THR A 264 9.49 -37.80 -22.27
C THR A 264 8.22 -37.14 -21.75
N VAL A 265 7.93 -37.31 -20.47
CA VAL A 265 6.78 -36.66 -19.80
C VAL A 265 6.97 -35.14 -19.68
N LEU A 266 8.22 -34.66 -19.69
CA LEU A 266 8.57 -33.24 -19.54
C LEU A 266 9.33 -32.75 -20.77
N PRO A 267 8.69 -32.70 -21.94
CA PRO A 267 9.30 -32.16 -23.15
C PRO A 267 9.47 -30.64 -23.05
N LEU A 268 10.47 -30.12 -23.75
CA LEU A 268 10.72 -28.68 -23.88
C LEU A 268 10.91 -28.33 -25.36
N TYR A 269 10.03 -27.47 -25.87
CA TYR A 269 10.09 -26.98 -27.24
C TYR A 269 10.44 -25.49 -27.24
N PHE A 270 11.23 -25.06 -28.22
CA PHE A 270 11.48 -23.66 -28.53
C PHE A 270 10.94 -23.36 -29.91
N VAL A 271 9.91 -22.54 -29.98
CA VAL A 271 9.33 -22.06 -31.24
C VAL A 271 9.80 -20.64 -31.49
N GLY A 272 10.22 -20.36 -32.72
CA GLY A 272 10.57 -19.04 -33.21
C GLY A 272 9.55 -18.53 -34.21
N LEU A 273 9.19 -17.26 -34.10
CA LEU A 273 8.37 -16.56 -35.08
C LEU A 273 9.26 -15.78 -36.04
N TYR A 274 9.18 -16.08 -37.32
CA TYR A 274 9.95 -15.43 -38.37
C TYR A 274 9.04 -14.59 -39.26
N SER A 275 9.46 -13.39 -39.64
CA SER A 275 8.80 -12.59 -40.68
C SER A 275 9.87 -12.15 -41.67
N ASP A 276 9.67 -12.38 -42.97
CA ASP A 276 10.68 -12.21 -44.03
C ASP A 276 12.04 -12.86 -43.70
N LYS A 277 12.00 -14.09 -43.17
CA LYS A 277 13.20 -14.84 -42.74
C LYS A 277 14.00 -14.18 -41.60
N LYS A 278 13.46 -13.15 -40.95
CA LYS A 278 14.04 -12.51 -39.75
C LYS A 278 13.30 -12.99 -38.51
N LEU A 279 14.06 -13.41 -37.49
CA LEU A 279 13.49 -13.84 -36.22
C LEU A 279 12.93 -12.64 -35.45
N LEU A 280 11.61 -12.63 -35.20
CA LEU A 280 10.93 -11.63 -34.38
C LEU A 280 11.12 -11.95 -32.89
N ALA A 281 10.73 -13.16 -32.51
CA ALA A 281 10.73 -13.64 -31.14
C ALA A 281 10.86 -15.16 -31.08
N GLN A 282 11.21 -15.66 -29.90
CA GLN A 282 11.24 -17.08 -29.58
C GLN A 282 10.62 -17.28 -28.20
N GLY A 283 9.93 -18.40 -28.02
CA GLY A 283 9.27 -18.77 -26.78
C GLY A 283 9.50 -20.25 -26.45
N PRO A 284 9.79 -20.58 -25.17
CA PRO A 284 9.78 -21.96 -24.70
C PRO A 284 8.36 -22.42 -24.37
N GLY A 285 8.12 -23.73 -24.41
CA GLY A 285 6.86 -24.31 -23.93
C GLY A 285 6.94 -25.84 -23.78
N GLU A 286 6.01 -26.37 -22.99
CA GLU A 286 5.83 -27.82 -22.79
C GLU A 286 5.24 -28.50 -24.02
N THR A 287 4.39 -27.82 -24.77
CA THR A 287 3.86 -28.27 -26.07
C THR A 287 4.29 -27.31 -27.16
N VAL A 288 4.25 -27.76 -28.42
CA VAL A 288 4.56 -26.90 -29.57
C VAL A 288 3.61 -25.72 -29.64
N LEU A 289 2.32 -25.92 -29.32
CA LEU A 289 1.30 -24.87 -29.28
C LEU A 289 1.56 -23.86 -28.16
N ALA A 290 1.85 -24.33 -26.94
CA ALA A 290 2.19 -23.43 -25.83
C ALA A 290 3.46 -22.61 -26.12
N ALA A 291 4.47 -23.23 -26.74
CA ALA A 291 5.69 -22.54 -27.15
C ALA A 291 5.44 -21.48 -28.23
N GLU A 292 4.51 -21.76 -29.16
CA GLU A 292 4.05 -20.80 -30.17
C GLU A 292 3.33 -19.60 -29.54
N GLU A 293 2.37 -19.86 -28.63
CA GLU A 293 1.65 -18.82 -27.89
C GLU A 293 2.59 -17.93 -27.08
N GLU A 294 3.56 -18.52 -26.38
CA GLU A 294 4.57 -17.77 -25.63
C GLU A 294 5.50 -16.98 -26.54
N ALA A 295 5.90 -17.54 -27.70
CA ALA A 295 6.66 -16.80 -28.69
C ALA A 295 5.88 -15.57 -29.21
N ALA A 296 4.56 -15.70 -29.37
CA ALA A 296 3.68 -14.61 -29.76
C ALA A 296 3.62 -13.51 -28.68
N ARG A 297 3.47 -13.90 -27.41
CA ARG A 297 3.51 -12.98 -26.27
C ARG A 297 4.85 -12.24 -26.19
N VAL A 298 5.97 -12.93 -26.37
CA VAL A 298 7.30 -12.29 -26.43
C VAL A 298 7.39 -11.30 -27.60
N ALA A 299 6.85 -11.64 -28.77
CA ALA A 299 6.81 -10.73 -29.92
C ALA A 299 5.98 -9.47 -29.61
N LEU A 300 4.79 -9.62 -29.05
CA LEU A 300 3.92 -8.52 -28.65
C LEU A 300 4.57 -7.61 -27.60
N ARG A 301 5.22 -8.17 -26.57
CA ARG A 301 6.00 -7.41 -25.58
C ARG A 301 7.06 -6.52 -26.23
N LYS A 302 7.79 -7.08 -27.21
CA LYS A 302 8.76 -6.31 -28.00
C LYS A 302 8.10 -5.22 -28.83
N LEU A 303 6.99 -5.52 -29.50
CA LEU A 303 6.25 -4.56 -30.33
C LEU A 303 5.68 -3.39 -29.53
N TYR A 304 5.26 -3.64 -28.28
CA TYR A 304 4.71 -2.63 -27.38
C TYR A 304 5.76 -1.93 -26.52
N GLY A 305 7.02 -2.36 -26.57
CA GLY A 305 8.08 -1.80 -25.73
C GLY A 305 8.02 -2.21 -24.25
N TYR A 306 7.08 -3.08 -23.87
CA TYR A 306 6.95 -3.64 -22.52
C TYR A 306 7.82 -4.89 -22.38
N THR A 307 9.12 -4.74 -22.56
CA THR A 307 10.09 -5.84 -22.37
C THR A 307 10.70 -5.77 -20.98
N GLU A 308 11.25 -6.89 -20.49
CA GLU A 308 12.01 -6.93 -19.23
C GLU A 308 13.25 -6.03 -19.29
N ASN A 309 13.86 -5.88 -20.47
CA ASN A 309 15.06 -5.08 -20.69
C ASN A 309 14.75 -3.59 -20.93
N ARG A 310 13.52 -3.13 -20.65
CA ARG A 310 13.15 -1.73 -20.82
C ARG A 310 13.90 -0.84 -19.83
N LYS A 311 14.01 0.45 -20.14
CA LYS A 311 14.52 1.43 -19.19
C LYS A 311 13.59 1.45 -17.95
N PRO A 312 14.13 1.34 -16.73
CA PRO A 312 13.33 1.51 -15.52
C PRO A 312 12.64 2.87 -15.50
N PHE A 313 11.48 2.93 -14.84
CA PHE A 313 10.76 4.19 -14.69
C PHE A 313 11.60 5.20 -13.93
N ASP A 314 11.54 6.46 -14.38
CA ASP A 314 12.24 7.55 -13.74
C ASP A 314 11.37 8.13 -12.62
N PHE A 315 11.70 7.76 -11.38
CA PHE A 315 11.08 8.30 -10.17
C PHE A 315 11.85 9.49 -9.59
N SER A 316 12.81 10.06 -10.33
CA SER A 316 13.50 11.26 -9.86
C SER A 316 12.48 12.41 -9.64
N PRO A 317 12.75 13.29 -8.66
CA PRO A 317 11.93 14.47 -8.51
C PRO A 317 12.01 15.27 -9.81
N GLN A 318 10.86 15.63 -10.36
CA GLN A 318 10.83 16.57 -11.47
C GLN A 318 11.60 17.80 -11.02
N ARG A 319 12.66 18.17 -11.77
CA ARG A 319 13.33 19.44 -11.52
C ARG A 319 12.25 20.49 -11.70
N GLN A 320 11.75 21.03 -10.58
CA GLN A 320 10.97 22.25 -10.59
C GLN A 320 11.71 23.17 -11.56
N HIS A 321 11.03 23.68 -12.58
CA HIS A 321 11.59 24.71 -13.45
C HIS A 321 12.27 25.71 -12.54
N GLN A 322 13.61 25.65 -12.45
CA GLN A 322 14.37 26.70 -11.82
C GLN A 322 14.05 27.90 -12.70
N GLN A 323 13.20 28.79 -12.21
CA GLN A 323 13.03 30.10 -12.79
C GLN A 323 14.45 30.61 -13.05
N PRO A 324 14.81 30.98 -14.29
CA PRO A 324 16.15 31.48 -14.55
C PRO A 324 16.34 32.66 -13.60
N LEU A 325 17.33 32.54 -12.71
CA LEU A 325 17.74 33.61 -11.83
C LEU A 325 18.10 34.78 -12.75
N ILE A 326 17.21 35.76 -12.88
CA ILE A 326 17.49 36.99 -13.59
C ILE A 326 18.61 37.64 -12.78
N GLN A 327 19.85 37.45 -13.22
CA GLN A 327 20.99 38.21 -12.73
C GLN A 327 20.74 39.65 -13.16
N SER A 328 20.22 40.46 -12.23
CA SER A 328 20.28 41.90 -12.34
C SER A 328 21.75 42.30 -12.33
N VAL A 329 22.33 42.45 -13.51
CA VAL A 329 23.62 43.13 -13.70
C VAL A 329 23.38 44.60 -13.36
N SER A 330 23.61 44.97 -12.10
CA SER A 330 23.82 46.37 -11.72
C SER A 330 25.25 46.75 -12.12
N SER A 331 25.37 47.44 -13.26
CA SER A 331 26.57 48.15 -13.67
C SER A 331 26.78 49.37 -12.78
N ASN A 332 27.88 49.41 -12.03
CA ASN A 332 28.52 50.62 -11.52
C ASN A 332 29.74 50.94 -12.37
#